data_AF-A0A5J4TNG1-F1
#
_entry.id   AF-A0A5J4TNG1-F1
#
_cell.length_a   1.000
_cell.length_b   1.000
_cell.length_c   1.000
_cell.angle_alpha   90.00
_cell.angle_beta   90.00
_cell.angle_gamma   90.00
#
_symmetry.space_group_name_H-M   'P 1'
#
loop_
_entity.id
_entity.type
_entity.pdbx_description
1 polymer ?
#
loop_
_entity_poly.entity_id
_entity_poly.type
_entity_poly.pdbx_seq_one_letter_code
_entity_poly.pdbx_strand_id
1 'polypeptide(L)'
;EQIALVQQMIFLASRSDQDLRIALDSEGIEVASSLFTKTKNKRIKQLCIGLVGMIGQLGVEDEQKDDCIDLCIPLSKLLFSSDNELQRRGKNAIMNLIEQNENVVSGLLQIGFLDRSSDALNNIPSQSSPQTAITSSSSFVMNILTILDQIITITSEKISKSGKIMKTLDQLKKTGET
;
A
#
# COMPACT_ATOMS: atom_id res chain seq x y z
N GLU A 1 25.50 10.09 12.61
CA GLU A 1 25.34 8.79 11.94
C GLU A 1 23.98 8.59 11.26
N GLN A 2 22.86 8.53 12.00
CA GLN A 2 21.54 8.23 11.40
C GLN A 2 21.10 9.18 10.26
N ILE A 3 21.47 10.46 10.31
CA ILE A 3 21.22 11.43 9.23
C ILE A 3 21.96 11.02 7.94
N ALA A 4 23.22 10.59 8.06
CA ALA A 4 24.05 10.23 6.92
C ALA A 4 23.53 8.94 6.25
N LEU A 5 23.07 7.96 7.04
CA LEU A 5 22.45 6.74 6.52
C LEU A 5 21.19 7.04 5.68
N VAL A 6 20.27 7.86 6.18
CA VAL A 6 19.06 8.21 5.41
C VAL A 6 19.40 9.05 4.19
N GLN A 7 20.33 10.01 4.31
CA GLN A 7 20.79 10.79 3.17
C GLN A 7 21.43 9.90 2.10
N GLN A 8 22.18 8.88 2.50
CA GLN A 8 22.82 7.94 1.58
C GLN A 8 21.82 6.98 0.96
N MET A 9 20.83 6.49 1.72
CA MET A 9 19.71 5.71 1.18
C MET A 9 18.89 6.51 0.17
N ILE A 10 18.61 7.79 0.45
CA ILE A 10 17.90 8.68 -0.49
C ILE A 10 18.73 8.95 -1.73
N PHE A 11 20.03 9.21 -1.54
CA PHE A 11 20.94 9.41 -2.66
C PHE A 11 20.99 8.18 -3.57
N LEU A 12 21.08 6.97 -3.00
CA LEU A 12 21.05 5.72 -3.75
C LEU A 12 19.69 5.50 -4.43
N ALA A 13 18.60 5.63 -3.68
CA ALA A 13 17.21 5.58 -4.16
C ALA A 13 16.92 6.55 -5.33
N SER A 14 17.64 7.67 -5.40
CA SER A 14 17.48 8.69 -6.46
C SER A 14 18.35 8.46 -7.71
N ARG A 15 19.25 7.46 -7.70
CA ARG A 15 20.20 7.22 -8.81
C ARG A 15 19.63 6.35 -9.91
N SER A 16 18.86 5.32 -9.57
CA SER A 16 18.23 4.41 -10.52
C SER A 16 17.12 3.61 -9.84
N ASP A 17 16.18 3.10 -10.62
CA ASP A 17 15.13 2.19 -10.11
C ASP A 17 15.71 0.90 -9.54
N GLN A 18 16.86 0.44 -10.08
CA GLN A 18 17.58 -0.72 -9.55
C GLN A 18 18.15 -0.45 -8.14
N ASP A 19 18.73 0.71 -7.91
CA ASP A 19 19.23 1.10 -6.58
C ASP A 19 18.08 1.31 -5.58
N LEU A 20 16.93 1.76 -6.07
CA LEU A 20 15.71 1.90 -5.29
C LEU A 20 15.10 0.54 -4.89
N ARG A 21 15.16 -0.46 -5.78
CA ARG A 21 14.80 -1.86 -5.48
C ARG A 21 15.72 -2.47 -4.41
N ILE A 22 17.03 -2.26 -4.51
CA ILE A 22 17.97 -2.72 -3.47
C ILE A 22 17.65 -2.10 -2.11
N ALA A 23 17.26 -0.82 -2.08
CA ALA A 23 16.85 -0.15 -0.85
C ALA A 23 15.53 -0.72 -0.28
N LEU A 24 14.60 -1.14 -1.15
CA LEU A 24 13.38 -1.84 -0.75
C LEU A 24 13.70 -3.21 -0.13
N ASP A 25 14.48 -4.04 -0.83
CA ASP A 25 14.87 -5.39 -0.40
C ASP A 25 15.64 -5.38 0.93
N SER A 26 16.28 -4.25 1.25
CA SER A 26 17.04 -4.02 2.48
C SER A 26 16.19 -3.46 3.63
N GLU A 27 14.88 -3.70 3.65
CA GLU A 27 13.94 -3.17 4.67
C GLU A 27 13.93 -1.62 4.75
N GLY A 28 14.18 -0.94 3.63
CA GLY A 28 14.33 0.52 3.61
C GLY A 28 13.10 1.27 4.13
N ILE A 29 11.88 0.75 3.88
CA ILE A 29 10.64 1.33 4.41
C ILE A 29 10.57 1.18 5.93
N GLU A 30 10.84 -0.01 6.47
CA GLU A 30 10.82 -0.30 7.90
C GLU A 30 11.84 0.57 8.65
N VAL A 31 13.07 0.64 8.14
CA VAL A 31 14.14 1.46 8.73
C VAL A 31 13.75 2.94 8.70
N ALA A 32 13.24 3.44 7.57
CA ALA A 32 12.79 4.82 7.44
C ALA A 32 11.64 5.14 8.41
N SER A 33 10.67 4.24 8.54
CA SER A 33 9.49 4.39 9.42
C SER A 33 9.89 4.36 10.90
N SER A 34 10.76 3.42 11.28
CA SER A 34 11.32 3.30 12.63
C SER A 34 12.11 4.55 13.01
N LEU A 35 12.92 5.07 12.08
CA LEU A 35 13.69 6.28 12.32
C LEU A 35 12.80 7.53 12.37
N PHE A 36 11.78 7.61 11.52
CA PHE A 36 10.81 8.70 11.51
C PHE A 36 10.09 8.85 12.86
N THR A 37 9.66 7.73 13.45
CA THR A 37 8.95 7.71 14.74
C THR A 37 9.87 8.03 15.91
N LYS A 38 11.14 7.59 15.88
CA LYS A 38 12.11 7.79 16.97
C LYS A 38 12.75 9.18 16.96
N THR A 39 12.87 9.83 15.81
CA THR A 39 13.61 11.09 15.69
C THR A 39 12.76 12.33 15.96
N LYS A 40 13.35 13.33 16.62
CA LYS A 40 12.78 14.69 16.73
C LYS A 40 13.27 15.62 15.61
N ASN A 41 14.23 15.18 14.80
CA ASN A 41 14.84 16.02 13.77
C ASN A 41 13.91 16.14 12.54
N LYS A 42 13.41 17.36 12.30
CA LYS A 42 12.50 17.64 11.17
C LYS A 42 13.11 17.28 9.81
N ARG A 43 14.42 17.46 9.63
CA ARG A 43 15.11 17.11 8.37
C ARG A 43 15.12 15.59 8.16
N ILE A 44 15.41 14.81 9.20
CA ILE A 44 15.36 13.34 9.13
C ILE A 44 13.95 12.87 8.81
N LYS A 45 12.93 13.47 9.45
CA LYS A 45 11.53 13.15 9.15
C LYS A 45 11.19 13.38 7.67
N GLN A 46 11.60 14.52 7.11
CA GLN A 46 11.38 14.81 5.69
C GLN A 46 12.10 13.83 4.77
N LEU A 47 13.33 13.46 5.13
CA LEU A 47 14.10 12.47 4.39
C LEU A 47 13.42 11.09 4.41
N CYS A 48 13.00 10.59 5.57
CA CYS A 48 12.25 9.33 5.68
C CYS A 48 10.96 9.36 4.84
N ILE A 49 10.21 10.47 4.87
CA ILE A 49 9.02 10.66 4.02
C ILE A 49 9.38 10.62 2.54
N GLY A 50 10.48 11.27 2.14
CA GLY A 50 10.95 11.29 0.76
C GLY A 50 11.30 9.88 0.27
N LEU A 51 12.01 9.09 1.08
CA LEU A 51 12.36 7.71 0.76
C LEU A 51 11.12 6.83 0.58
N VAL A 52 10.18 6.87 1.52
CA VAL A 52 8.89 6.16 1.41
C VAL A 52 8.11 6.61 0.18
N GLY A 53 8.13 7.91 -0.12
CA GLY A 53 7.48 8.46 -1.31
C GLY A 53 8.08 7.95 -2.61
N MET A 54 9.41 7.91 -2.71
CA MET A 54 10.12 7.38 -3.88
C MET A 54 9.85 5.88 -4.06
N ILE A 55 9.91 5.09 -2.99
CA ILE A 55 9.60 3.66 -3.04
C ILE A 55 8.13 3.42 -3.42
N GLY A 56 7.20 4.23 -2.91
CA GLY A 56 5.79 4.16 -3.29
C GLY A 56 5.48 4.66 -4.71
N GLN A 57 6.44 5.33 -5.35
CA GLN A 57 6.39 5.74 -6.77
C GLN A 57 7.16 4.79 -7.68
N LEU A 58 7.91 3.84 -7.11
CA LEU A 58 8.57 2.77 -7.83
C LEU A 58 7.48 1.91 -8.47
N GLY A 59 7.07 2.33 -9.66
CA GLY A 59 6.14 1.59 -10.48
C GLY A 59 6.81 0.31 -10.95
N VAL A 60 5.99 -0.71 -11.15
CA VAL A 60 6.41 -1.97 -11.74
C VAL A 60 6.65 -1.72 -13.24
N GLU A 61 7.73 -0.99 -13.58
CA GLU A 61 8.14 -0.77 -14.97
C GLU A 61 8.75 -2.03 -15.60
N ASP A 62 9.06 -3.03 -14.78
CA ASP A 62 9.58 -4.30 -15.25
C ASP A 62 8.45 -5.27 -15.61
N GLU A 63 8.52 -5.84 -16.81
CA GLU A 63 7.62 -6.90 -17.29
C GLU A 63 7.69 -8.17 -16.42
N GLN A 64 8.62 -8.24 -15.46
CA GLN A 64 8.64 -9.19 -14.35
C GLN A 64 7.57 -8.84 -13.31
N LYS A 65 6.33 -9.14 -13.69
CA LYS A 65 5.19 -9.39 -12.82
C LYS A 65 5.54 -10.51 -11.84
N ASP A 66 5.93 -10.21 -10.60
CA ASP A 66 5.58 -11.05 -9.43
C ASP A 66 5.92 -10.40 -8.07
N ASP A 67 6.85 -9.43 -7.99
CA ASP A 67 7.31 -8.86 -6.70
C ASP A 67 6.40 -7.75 -6.11
N CYS A 68 5.10 -7.79 -6.44
CA CYS A 68 4.18 -6.78 -5.93
C CYS A 68 3.84 -6.99 -4.44
N ILE A 69 3.93 -8.24 -3.96
CA ILE A 69 3.63 -8.59 -2.56
C ILE A 69 4.63 -7.93 -1.61
N ASP A 70 5.90 -7.88 -2.00
CA ASP A 70 6.98 -7.34 -1.17
C ASP A 70 6.82 -5.85 -0.89
N LEU A 71 6.18 -5.10 -1.80
CA LEU A 71 5.78 -3.71 -1.59
C LEU A 71 4.50 -3.57 -0.76
N CYS A 72 3.53 -4.48 -0.94
CA CYS A 72 2.25 -4.43 -0.24
C CYS A 72 2.39 -4.55 1.28
N ILE A 73 3.32 -5.37 1.77
CA ILE A 73 3.55 -5.59 3.21
C ILE A 73 3.99 -4.30 3.93
N PRO A 74 5.12 -3.66 3.59
CA PRO A 74 5.61 -2.47 4.28
C PRO A 74 4.67 -1.27 4.09
N LEU A 75 4.03 -1.12 2.92
CA LEU A 75 3.07 -0.03 2.68
C LEU A 75 1.79 -0.21 3.49
N SER A 76 1.32 -1.46 3.67
CA SER A 76 0.20 -1.74 4.57
C SER A 76 0.57 -1.42 6.02
N LYS A 77 1.79 -1.75 6.48
CA LYS A 77 2.26 -1.35 7.82
C LYS A 77 2.24 0.18 8.00
N LEU A 78 2.61 0.94 6.97
CA LEU A 78 2.53 2.40 6.98
C LEU A 78 1.10 2.90 7.11
N LEU A 79 0.16 2.35 6.33
CA LEU A 79 -1.26 2.70 6.39
C LEU A 79 -1.86 2.49 7.79
N PHE A 80 -1.49 1.40 8.45
CA PHE A 80 -1.95 1.06 9.80
C PHE A 80 -1.08 1.68 10.91
N SER A 81 -0.20 2.63 10.57
CA SER A 81 0.60 3.36 11.56
C SER A 81 -0.28 4.28 12.42
N SER A 82 0.13 4.48 13.67
CA SER A 82 -0.45 5.50 14.55
C SER A 82 -0.06 6.93 14.17
N ASP A 83 0.91 7.10 13.29
CA ASP A 83 1.34 8.41 12.79
C ASP A 83 0.57 8.79 11.52
N ASN A 84 -0.18 9.91 11.59
CA ASN A 84 -1.04 10.36 10.50
C ASN A 84 -0.28 10.65 9.19
N GLU A 85 0.98 11.10 9.26
CA GLU A 85 1.78 11.36 8.06
C GLU A 85 2.21 10.04 7.40
N LEU A 86 2.68 9.08 8.20
CA LEU A 86 3.02 7.74 7.71
C LEU A 86 1.80 7.03 7.13
N GLN A 87 0.66 7.13 7.80
CA GLN A 87 -0.60 6.60 7.30
C GLN A 87 -0.95 7.20 5.93
N ARG A 88 -0.96 8.53 5.80
CA ARG A 88 -1.31 9.20 4.54
C ARG A 88 -0.36 8.81 3.42
N ARG A 89 0.93 8.63 3.74
CA ARG A 89 1.95 8.19 2.78
C ARG A 89 1.72 6.75 2.34
N GLY A 90 1.46 5.84 3.29
CA GLY A 90 1.08 4.46 2.99
C GLY A 90 -0.15 4.40 2.07
N LYS A 91 -1.19 5.18 2.38
CA LYS A 91 -2.41 5.27 1.54
C LYS A 91 -2.12 5.71 0.12
N ASN A 92 -1.37 6.81 -0.04
CA ASN A 92 -1.06 7.34 -1.37
C ASN A 92 -0.16 6.39 -2.17
N ALA A 93 0.82 5.75 -1.52
CA ALA A 93 1.68 4.76 -2.18
C ALA A 93 0.89 3.55 -2.67
N ILE A 94 -0.01 3.01 -1.83
CA ILE A 94 -0.89 1.89 -2.23
C ILE A 94 -1.79 2.28 -3.40
N MET A 95 -2.42 3.46 -3.36
CA MET A 95 -3.27 3.93 -4.46
C MET A 95 -2.49 4.09 -5.77
N ASN A 96 -1.31 4.71 -5.72
CA ASN A 96 -0.46 4.87 -6.90
C ASN A 96 -0.07 3.51 -7.49
N LEU A 97 0.29 2.54 -6.65
CA LEU A 97 0.60 1.19 -7.11
C LEU A 97 -0.61 0.53 -7.77
N ILE A 98 -1.79 0.62 -7.15
CA ILE A 98 -3.03 0.06 -7.73
C ILE A 98 -3.35 0.69 -9.10
N GLU A 99 -3.17 2.01 -9.25
CA GLU A 99 -3.38 2.72 -10.51
C GLU A 99 -2.40 2.27 -11.61
N GLN A 100 -1.16 1.91 -11.23
CA GLN A 100 -0.14 1.45 -12.16
C GLN A 100 -0.24 -0.05 -12.48
N ASN A 101 -0.71 -0.86 -11.53
CA ASN A 101 -0.77 -2.32 -11.68
C ASN A 101 -1.94 -2.91 -10.85
N GLU A 102 -3.01 -3.32 -11.53
CA GLU A 102 -4.16 -3.97 -10.89
C GLU A 102 -3.82 -5.30 -10.18
N ASN A 103 -2.66 -5.92 -10.44
CA ASN A 103 -2.23 -7.14 -9.73
C ASN A 103 -1.81 -6.86 -8.28
N VAL A 104 -1.55 -5.59 -7.93
CA VAL A 104 -1.36 -5.13 -6.55
C VAL A 104 -2.55 -5.53 -5.68
N VAL A 105 -3.76 -5.49 -6.24
CA VAL A 105 -4.97 -5.94 -5.53
C VAL A 105 -4.85 -7.40 -5.10
N SER A 106 -4.29 -8.29 -5.95
CA SER A 106 -4.05 -9.68 -5.56
C SER A 106 -3.05 -9.77 -4.41
N GLY A 107 -1.95 -9.01 -4.47
CA GLY A 107 -0.97 -8.96 -3.39
C GLY A 107 -1.57 -8.46 -2.07
N LEU A 108 -2.39 -7.41 -2.09
CA LEU A 108 -3.11 -6.90 -0.91
C LEU A 108 -4.06 -7.96 -0.32
N LEU A 109 -4.78 -8.69 -1.16
CA LEU A 109 -5.65 -9.77 -0.70
C LEU A 109 -4.84 -10.92 -0.08
N GLN A 110 -3.72 -11.29 -0.68
CA GLN A 110 -2.86 -12.37 -0.17
C GLN A 110 -2.24 -12.07 1.19
N ILE A 111 -1.91 -10.81 1.48
CA ILE A 111 -1.37 -10.40 2.79
C ILE A 111 -2.46 -10.18 3.86
N GLY A 112 -3.72 -10.53 3.57
CA GLY A 112 -4.83 -10.38 4.53
C GLY A 112 -5.23 -8.93 4.79
N PHE A 113 -5.10 -8.04 3.79
CA PHE A 113 -5.42 -6.62 3.96
C PHE A 113 -6.87 -6.38 4.40
N LEU A 114 -7.83 -7.19 3.91
CA LEU A 114 -9.24 -7.08 4.28
C LEU A 114 -9.47 -7.39 5.76
N ASP A 115 -8.91 -8.49 6.26
CA ASP A 115 -9.03 -8.90 7.65
C ASP A 115 -8.41 -7.85 8.57
N ARG A 116 -7.21 -7.39 8.24
CA ARG A 116 -6.50 -6.36 9.01
C ARG A 116 -7.24 -5.03 9.00
N SER A 117 -7.88 -4.67 7.90
CA SER A 117 -8.73 -3.47 7.80
C SER A 117 -9.97 -3.60 8.67
N SER A 118 -10.62 -4.77 8.65
CA SER A 118 -11.78 -5.08 9.51
C SER A 118 -11.41 -4.96 10.98
N ASP A 119 -10.32 -5.59 11.40
CA ASP A 119 -9.81 -5.49 12.77
C ASP A 119 -9.49 -4.05 13.15
N ALA A 120 -8.81 -3.31 12.28
CA ALA A 120 -8.45 -1.92 12.53
C ALA A 120 -9.69 -1.02 12.70
N LEU A 121 -10.74 -1.22 11.89
CA LEU A 121 -11.98 -0.45 11.96
C LEU A 121 -12.83 -0.84 13.18
N ASN A 122 -12.85 -2.12 13.57
CA ASN A 122 -13.60 -2.60 14.74
C ASN A 122 -12.94 -2.19 16.07
N ASN A 123 -11.62 -2.04 16.09
CA ASN A 123 -10.86 -1.61 17.27
C ASN A 123 -10.87 -0.09 17.47
N ILE A 124 -11.59 0.67 16.65
CA ILE A 124 -11.75 2.11 16.87
C ILE A 124 -12.66 2.28 18.09
N PRO A 125 -12.17 2.91 19.18
CA PRO A 125 -12.98 3.10 20.36
C PRO A 125 -14.21 3.93 19.99
N SER A 126 -15.40 3.36 20.19
CA SER A 126 -16.68 4.05 20.04
C SER A 126 -16.70 5.22 21.03
N GLN A 127 -16.40 6.43 20.56
CA GLN A 127 -16.24 7.59 21.43
C GLN A 127 -17.60 8.11 21.92
N SER A 128 -17.95 7.75 23.14
CA SER A 128 -18.89 8.48 23.99
C SER A 128 -18.15 9.56 24.81
N SER A 129 -17.47 10.53 24.15
CA SER A 129 -17.15 11.85 24.73
C SER A 129 -16.57 12.83 23.69
N PRO A 130 -16.83 14.14 23.82
CA PRO A 130 -16.57 15.11 22.77
C PRO A 130 -15.20 15.81 22.89
N GLN A 131 -14.58 16.05 21.73
CA GLN A 131 -13.80 17.27 21.35
C GLN A 131 -12.32 17.22 20.90
N THR A 132 -11.56 16.12 20.97
CA THR A 132 -10.17 16.17 20.39
C THR A 132 -9.70 14.93 19.63
N ALA A 133 -10.41 13.81 19.68
CA ALA A 133 -10.00 12.56 19.03
C ALA A 133 -10.77 12.25 17.72
N ILE A 134 -11.81 13.02 17.41
CA ILE A 134 -12.76 12.76 16.31
C ILE A 134 -12.12 12.98 14.93
N THR A 135 -11.11 13.84 14.81
CA THR A 135 -10.45 14.17 13.53
C THR A 135 -9.36 13.19 13.12
N SER A 136 -8.68 12.54 14.07
CA SER A 136 -7.61 11.58 13.76
C SER A 136 -8.19 10.21 13.41
N SER A 137 -9.28 9.83 14.07
CA SER A 137 -10.02 8.60 13.76
C SER A 137 -10.78 8.71 12.44
N SER A 138 -11.35 9.87 12.09
CA SER A 138 -12.06 10.04 10.82
C SER A 138 -11.14 9.96 9.60
N SER A 139 -9.93 10.55 9.65
CA SER A 139 -8.95 10.44 8.56
C SER A 139 -8.43 9.01 8.42
N PHE A 140 -8.22 8.31 9.53
CA PHE A 140 -7.79 6.92 9.54
C PHE A 140 -8.81 5.99 8.86
N VAL A 141 -10.08 6.12 9.27
CA VAL A 141 -11.20 5.37 8.67
C VAL A 141 -11.30 5.66 7.18
N MET A 142 -11.30 6.94 6.79
CA MET A 142 -11.46 7.32 5.39
C MET A 142 -10.32 6.80 4.51
N ASN A 143 -9.08 6.80 5.03
CA ASN A 143 -7.92 6.27 4.31
C ASN A 143 -8.06 4.76 4.02
N ILE A 144 -8.52 3.99 5.01
CA ILE A 144 -8.77 2.54 4.83
C ILE A 144 -9.93 2.32 3.86
N LEU A 145 -11.06 3.00 4.06
CA LEU A 145 -12.25 2.84 3.22
C LEU A 145 -11.97 3.17 1.75
N THR A 146 -11.14 4.17 1.47
CA THR A 146 -10.75 4.53 0.09
C THR A 146 -10.04 3.37 -0.61
N ILE A 147 -9.13 2.67 0.08
CA ILE A 147 -8.42 1.53 -0.51
C ILE A 147 -9.36 0.33 -0.66
N LEU A 148 -10.24 0.09 0.31
CA LEU A 148 -11.24 -0.97 0.23
C LEU A 148 -12.19 -0.77 -0.95
N ASP A 149 -12.67 0.45 -1.17
CA ASP A 149 -13.53 0.80 -2.31
C ASP A 149 -12.84 0.49 -3.65
N GLN A 150 -11.56 0.85 -3.76
CA GLN A 150 -10.76 0.56 -4.95
C GLN A 150 -10.57 -0.95 -5.18
N ILE A 151 -10.28 -1.72 -4.12
CA ILE A 151 -10.16 -3.18 -4.18
C ILE A 151 -11.47 -3.81 -4.65
N ILE A 152 -12.60 -3.38 -4.08
CA ILE A 152 -13.93 -3.88 -4.43
C ILE A 152 -14.26 -3.58 -5.89
N THR A 153 -13.98 -2.36 -6.35
CA THR A 153 -14.24 -1.93 -7.72
C THR A 153 -13.48 -2.79 -8.74
N ILE A 154 -12.15 -2.94 -8.56
CA ILE A 154 -11.32 -3.75 -9.46
C ILE A 154 -11.73 -5.23 -9.43
N THR A 155 -12.04 -5.75 -8.24
CA THR A 155 -12.47 -7.16 -8.10
C THR A 155 -13.82 -7.40 -8.78
N SER A 156 -14.76 -6.47 -8.63
CA SER A 156 -16.08 -6.52 -9.28
C SER A 156 -15.96 -6.50 -10.81
N GLU A 157 -15.09 -5.66 -11.36
CA GLU A 157 -14.82 -5.63 -12.80
C GLU A 157 -14.23 -6.96 -13.31
N LYS A 158 -13.28 -7.56 -12.56
CA LYS A 158 -12.70 -8.86 -12.90
C LYS A 158 -13.75 -9.98 -12.87
N ILE A 159 -14.65 -9.99 -11.88
CA ILE A 159 -15.77 -10.94 -11.78
C ILE A 159 -16.74 -10.75 -12.96
N SER A 160 -17.05 -9.52 -13.35
CA SER A 160 -17.93 -9.25 -14.50
C SER A 160 -17.32 -9.78 -15.82
N LYS A 161 -16.00 -9.61 -16.00
CA LYS A 161 -15.26 -10.17 -17.14
C LYS A 161 -15.28 -11.71 -17.12
N SER A 162 -15.08 -12.35 -15.96
CA SER A 162 -15.13 -13.81 -15.85
C SER A 162 -16.54 -14.38 -16.11
N GLY A 163 -17.61 -13.67 -15.71
CA GLY A 163 -18.98 -14.07 -16.01
C GLY A 163 -19.30 -14.14 -17.51
N LYS A 164 -18.66 -13.30 -18.34
CA LYS A 164 -18.75 -13.41 -19.80
C LYS A 164 -18.06 -14.67 -20.31
N ILE A 165 -16.88 -14.98 -19.79
CA ILE A 165 -16.13 -16.20 -20.12
C ILE A 165 -16.92 -17.44 -19.71
N MET A 166 -17.54 -17.45 -18.52
CA MET A 166 -18.39 -18.54 -18.04
C MET A 166 -19.54 -18.82 -19.01
N LYS A 167 -20.21 -17.78 -19.51
CA LYS A 167 -21.26 -17.91 -20.53
C LYS A 167 -20.73 -18.46 -21.86
N THR A 168 -19.54 -18.03 -22.30
CA THR A 168 -18.91 -18.57 -23.50
C THR A 168 -18.50 -20.03 -23.33
N LEU A 169 -18.01 -20.42 -22.15
CA LEU A 169 -17.69 -21.79 -21.79
C LEU A 169 -18.94 -22.68 -21.80
N ASP A 170 -20.04 -22.20 -21.23
CA ASP A 170 -21.33 -22.90 -21.26
C ASP A 170 -21.88 -23.06 -22.68
N GLN A 171 -21.67 -22.08 -23.55
CA GLN A 171 -22.05 -22.18 -24.96
C GLN A 171 -21.16 -23.20 -25.69
N LEU A 172 -19.84 -23.13 -25.55
CA LEU A 172 -18.92 -24.09 -26.17
C LEU A 172 -19.17 -25.53 -25.72
N LYS A 173 -19.52 -25.74 -24.45
CA LYS A 173 -19.89 -27.07 -23.94
C LYS A 173 -21.14 -27.62 -24.62
N LYS A 174 -22.16 -26.77 -24.85
CA LYS A 174 -23.39 -27.16 -25.56
C LYS A 174 -23.16 -27.43 -27.05
N THR A 175 -22.22 -26.71 -27.68
CA THR A 175 -21.89 -26.89 -29.11
C THR A 175 -20.90 -28.03 -29.36
N GLY A 176 -20.10 -28.43 -28.37
CA GLY A 176 -19.19 -29.58 -28.46
C GLY A 176 -19.86 -30.93 -28.21
N GLU A 177 -21.12 -30.94 -27.77
CA GLU A 177 -21.96 -32.14 -27.57
C GLU A 177 -22.83 -32.50 -28.79
N THR A 178 -22.63 -31.82 -29.94
CA THR A 178 -23.23 -32.15 -31.26
C THR A 178 -22.20 -32.72 -32.21
#